data_AF-A0A366SA84-F1
#
_entry.id   AF-A0A366SA84-F1
#
_cell.length_a   1.000
_cell.length_b   1.000
_cell.length_c   1.000
_cell.angle_alpha   90.00
_cell.angle_beta   90.00
_cell.angle_gamma   90.00
#
_symmetry.space_group_name_H-M   'P 1'
#
loop_
_entity.id
_entity.type
_entity.pdbx_description
1 polymer ?
#
loop_
_entity_poly.entity_id
_entity_poly.type
_entity_poly.pdbx_seq_one_letter_code
_entity_poly.pdbx_strand_id
1 'polypeptide(L)'
;MVPASNVLPKLCEEQQNVVDIVLAGRNVFFTGSAGCGKSTVLEAVVKKLEAKHKQVDVIAPTGRSALQVHGMSTWSYMGWTPDFHKYSLERLKSEGFRTYVAARLRRTKVLIIDEISMVENHHLERINICMKEVRCWNPDLKGPASDAPAFGGVQLVVTGDFCQLPPVKPFQFCLNCGLETTLDSDGMRYDCPANHGPFMDEDKWAFRSAAWEEAGFTCINLQEIHRQRDAYFIKMLQKCRFGIPFTMDEITTLMNHPHRVDKATKLLCTRHEVSTINSNSFRKLKTPVYMYKALDGFECWQKQHLQFDSYTTRDADGHLLACKDHRLEPSVLLRGGMLVILQVNLDIKGGLVNGSQGIICGFEEFDLLKFLDGKGNKDRTPSFNLFSGKHGRLKRRQVTEFMKVQQKTGEERMEPTAKTFWPRVLFHNGIKCSIYAACVVNAIGDEEPYSVLHRTQIPLIPGWAMSVHKSQGMTLDRVIIDLSKAFVAGQVYVALSRATGLEGLRIDGDREALTALLEGDRSVQDFLQNEFGVNPWHDYYRIS
;
A
#
# COMPACT_ATOMS: atom_id res chain seq x y z
N MET A 1 22.98 2.63 25.37
CA MET A 1 22.04 3.52 24.66
C MET A 1 21.17 2.65 23.76
N VAL A 2 19.88 2.54 24.06
CA VAL A 2 18.92 1.74 23.27
C VAL A 2 18.74 2.41 21.90
N PRO A 3 18.69 1.67 20.78
CA PRO A 3 18.54 2.27 19.46
C PRO A 3 17.23 3.07 19.38
N ALA A 4 17.26 4.20 18.68
CA ALA A 4 16.13 5.11 18.50
C ALA A 4 14.88 4.50 17.79
N SER A 5 14.94 3.21 17.39
CA SER A 5 13.85 2.46 16.77
C SER A 5 12.81 1.89 17.75
N ASN A 6 13.06 1.96 19.06
CA ASN A 6 12.19 1.37 20.10
C ASN A 6 11.20 2.34 20.76
N VAL A 7 11.12 3.59 20.32
CA VAL A 7 10.12 4.52 20.86
C VAL A 7 8.76 4.13 20.30
N LEU A 8 7.84 3.70 21.17
CA LEU A 8 6.44 3.45 20.81
C LEU A 8 5.78 4.78 20.44
N PRO A 9 4.93 4.81 19.41
CA PRO A 9 4.19 6.01 19.07
C PRO A 9 3.30 6.43 20.25
N LYS A 10 3.12 7.75 20.44
CA LYS A 10 2.16 8.26 21.41
C LYS A 10 0.75 8.00 20.86
N LEU A 11 -0.03 7.21 21.59
CA LEU A 11 -1.41 6.85 21.22
C LEU A 11 -2.40 7.68 22.04
N CYS A 12 -3.53 8.04 21.43
CA CYS A 12 -4.69 8.54 22.19
C CYS A 12 -5.44 7.38 22.87
N GLU A 13 -6.47 7.70 23.66
CA GLU A 13 -7.21 6.71 24.46
C GLU A 13 -7.90 5.65 23.59
N GLU A 14 -8.60 6.06 22.52
CA GLU A 14 -9.26 5.11 21.60
C GLU A 14 -8.25 4.19 20.90
N GLN A 15 -7.10 4.72 20.49
CA GLN A 15 -6.02 3.94 19.88
C GLN A 15 -5.39 2.96 20.87
N GLN A 16 -5.20 3.37 22.12
CA GLN A 16 -4.67 2.49 23.17
C GLN A 16 -5.65 1.37 23.51
N ASN A 17 -6.96 1.65 23.53
CA ASN A 17 -8.00 0.64 23.74
C ASN A 17 -7.96 -0.46 22.65
N VAL A 18 -7.80 -0.09 21.37
CA VAL A 18 -7.62 -1.07 20.28
C VAL A 18 -6.41 -1.97 20.58
N VAL A 19 -5.27 -1.38 20.95
CA VAL A 19 -4.05 -2.13 21.27
C VAL A 19 -4.29 -3.10 22.43
N ASP A 20 -5.01 -2.68 23.48
CA ASP A 20 -5.24 -3.52 24.65
C ASP A 20 -6.15 -4.71 24.34
N ILE A 21 -7.21 -4.51 23.54
CA ILE A 21 -8.10 -5.59 23.08
C ILE A 21 -7.34 -6.60 22.20
N VAL A 22 -6.47 -6.11 21.30
CA VAL A 22 -5.61 -6.99 20.50
C VAL A 22 -4.66 -7.80 21.40
N LEU A 23 -4.06 -7.17 22.41
CA LEU A 23 -3.16 -7.88 23.33
C LEU A 23 -3.88 -8.88 24.25
N ALA A 24 -5.20 -8.75 24.42
CA ALA A 24 -6.04 -9.74 25.09
C ALA A 24 -6.33 -10.98 24.22
N GLY A 25 -5.86 -11.01 22.97
CA GLY A 25 -5.98 -12.18 22.09
C GLY A 25 -7.28 -12.23 21.27
N ARG A 26 -8.06 -11.14 21.25
CA ARG A 26 -9.31 -11.04 20.48
C ARG A 26 -9.02 -10.85 19.00
N ASN A 27 -9.91 -11.36 18.15
CA ASN A 27 -9.96 -10.95 16.75
C ASN A 27 -10.56 -9.54 16.69
N VAL A 28 -9.85 -8.61 16.06
CA VAL A 28 -10.24 -7.19 16.05
C VAL A 28 -10.31 -6.70 14.61
N PHE A 29 -11.45 -6.10 14.26
CA PHE A 29 -11.54 -5.22 13.11
C PHE A 29 -11.58 -3.80 13.64
N PHE A 30 -10.63 -2.95 13.24
CA PHE A 30 -10.70 -1.53 13.56
C PHE A 30 -10.71 -0.68 12.29
N THR A 31 -11.60 0.29 12.27
CA THR A 31 -11.79 1.23 11.17
C THR A 31 -11.73 2.66 11.68
N GLY A 32 -11.93 3.62 10.79
CA GLY A 32 -11.92 5.04 11.09
C GLY A 32 -11.64 5.83 9.83
N SER A 33 -11.99 7.11 9.85
CA SER A 33 -11.76 7.99 8.71
C SER A 33 -10.27 8.07 8.34
N ALA A 34 -10.00 8.55 7.14
CA ALA A 34 -8.66 8.87 6.72
C ALA A 34 -8.07 9.93 7.65
N GLY A 35 -6.99 9.58 8.35
CA GLY A 35 -6.33 10.49 9.31
C GLY A 35 -6.47 10.10 10.78
N CYS A 36 -7.25 9.06 11.14
CA CYS A 36 -7.40 8.62 12.55
C CYS A 36 -6.22 7.81 13.13
N GLY A 37 -5.07 7.76 12.44
CA GLY A 37 -3.89 7.08 12.98
C GLY A 37 -3.91 5.54 12.93
N LYS A 38 -4.72 4.92 12.06
CA LYS A 38 -4.78 3.44 11.92
C LYS A 38 -3.41 2.77 11.78
N SER A 39 -2.54 3.29 10.92
CA SER A 39 -1.18 2.77 10.74
C SER A 39 -0.31 2.92 11.99
N THR A 40 -0.55 3.96 12.80
CA THR A 40 0.13 4.19 14.08
C THR A 40 -0.28 3.15 15.12
N VAL A 41 -1.57 2.81 15.18
CA VAL A 41 -2.07 1.69 16.00
C VAL A 41 -1.42 0.38 15.56
N LEU A 42 -1.38 0.11 14.26
CA LEU A 42 -0.77 -1.09 13.70
C LEU A 42 0.70 -1.25 14.10
N GLU A 43 1.49 -0.19 13.98
CA GLU A 43 2.90 -0.18 14.37
C GLU A 43 3.08 -0.50 15.87
N ALA A 44 2.22 0.05 16.73
CA ALA A 44 2.24 -0.23 18.16
C ALA A 44 1.84 -1.67 18.47
N VAL A 45 0.81 -2.21 17.81
CA VAL A 45 0.36 -3.61 17.95
C VAL A 45 1.50 -4.57 17.59
N VAL A 46 2.12 -4.39 16.42
CA VAL A 46 3.22 -5.25 15.94
C VAL A 46 4.36 -5.25 16.96
N LYS A 47 4.85 -4.07 17.35
CA LYS A 47 5.94 -3.94 18.32
C LYS A 47 5.63 -4.61 19.66
N LYS A 48 4.41 -4.42 20.20
CA LYS A 48 4.01 -5.02 21.49
C LYS A 48 3.83 -6.54 21.39
N LEU A 49 3.33 -7.08 20.27
CA LEU A 49 3.20 -8.52 20.05
C LEU A 49 4.56 -9.21 19.82
N GLU A 50 5.45 -8.59 19.05
CA GLU A 50 6.82 -9.07 18.86
C GLU A 50 7.60 -9.07 20.17
N ALA A 51 7.42 -8.05 21.01
CA ALA A 51 8.00 -8.00 22.37
C ALA A 51 7.47 -9.14 23.28
N LYS A 52 6.29 -9.69 22.98
CA LYS A 52 5.74 -10.90 23.61
C LYS A 52 6.12 -12.20 22.88
N HIS A 53 7.10 -12.16 21.97
CA HIS A 53 7.58 -13.28 21.18
C HIS A 53 6.48 -13.98 20.35
N LYS A 54 5.44 -13.25 19.93
CA LYS A 54 4.43 -13.77 19.00
C LYS A 54 4.93 -13.67 17.57
N GLN A 55 4.73 -14.73 16.78
CA GLN A 55 4.95 -14.67 15.34
C GLN A 55 3.80 -13.90 14.68
N VAL A 56 4.10 -12.67 14.28
CA VAL A 56 3.17 -11.75 13.61
C VAL A 56 3.51 -11.69 12.13
N ASP A 57 2.53 -11.99 11.28
CA ASP A 57 2.64 -11.76 9.84
C ASP A 57 1.70 -10.61 9.44
N VAL A 58 2.24 -9.60 8.77
CA VAL A 58 1.48 -8.42 8.31
C VAL A 58 1.30 -8.51 6.80
N ILE A 59 0.04 -8.43 6.35
CA ILE A 59 -0.35 -8.53 4.96
C ILE A 59 -1.23 -7.37 4.51
N ALA A 60 -1.27 -7.11 3.21
CA ALA A 60 -2.17 -6.14 2.59
C ALA A 60 -2.55 -6.58 1.16
N PRO A 61 -3.65 -6.09 0.56
CA PRO A 61 -4.12 -6.57 -0.75
C PRO A 61 -3.16 -6.27 -1.90
N THR A 62 -2.39 -5.18 -1.80
CA THR A 62 -1.42 -4.79 -2.83
C THR A 62 0.00 -4.77 -2.25
N GLY A 63 0.99 -5.09 -3.09
CA GLY A 63 2.41 -4.99 -2.69
C GLY A 63 2.79 -3.58 -2.21
N ARG A 64 2.12 -2.53 -2.73
CA ARG A 64 2.35 -1.14 -2.30
C ARG A 64 1.82 -0.88 -0.89
N SER A 65 0.60 -1.31 -0.57
CA SER A 65 0.03 -1.21 0.78
C SER A 65 0.86 -2.02 1.78
N ALA A 66 1.27 -3.24 1.40
CA ALA A 66 2.08 -4.11 2.24
C ALA A 66 3.42 -3.46 2.63
N LEU A 67 4.03 -2.74 1.70
CA LEU A 67 5.29 -2.02 1.93
C LEU A 67 5.16 -0.79 2.84
N GLN A 68 3.95 -0.26 3.07
CA GLN A 68 3.71 0.79 4.06
C GLN A 68 3.77 0.25 5.48
N VAL A 69 3.37 -1.00 5.67
CA VAL A 69 3.30 -1.69 6.97
C VAL A 69 4.44 -2.67 7.20
N HIS A 70 5.50 -2.60 6.38
CA HIS A 70 6.64 -3.52 6.42
C HIS A 70 6.24 -5.01 6.31
N GLY A 71 5.12 -5.29 5.64
CA GLY A 71 4.58 -6.63 5.42
C GLY A 71 4.76 -7.11 3.97
N MET A 72 3.94 -8.10 3.58
CA MET A 72 3.88 -8.63 2.22
C MET A 72 2.46 -8.61 1.65
N SER A 73 2.27 -8.81 0.35
CA SER A 73 0.90 -8.88 -0.18
C SER A 73 0.19 -10.14 0.30
N THR A 74 -1.14 -10.14 0.33
CA THR A 74 -1.97 -11.33 0.59
C THR A 74 -1.57 -12.49 -0.34
N TRP A 75 -1.30 -12.18 -1.61
CA TRP A 75 -0.80 -13.10 -2.63
C TRP A 75 0.55 -13.72 -2.26
N SER A 76 1.55 -12.90 -1.90
CA SER A 76 2.88 -13.39 -1.52
C SER A 76 2.86 -14.18 -0.21
N TYR A 77 1.98 -13.80 0.71
CA TYR A 77 1.78 -14.53 1.97
C TYR A 77 1.31 -15.96 1.71
N MET A 78 0.32 -16.13 0.82
CA MET A 78 -0.19 -17.44 0.40
C MET A 78 0.67 -18.14 -0.66
N GLY A 79 1.69 -17.47 -1.22
CA GLY A 79 2.47 -18.01 -2.33
C GLY A 79 1.69 -18.13 -3.64
N TRP A 80 0.66 -17.31 -3.82
CA TRP A 80 -0.22 -17.31 -4.99
C TRP A 80 0.19 -16.29 -6.05
N THR A 81 -0.15 -16.61 -7.29
CA THR A 81 -0.30 -15.66 -8.40
C THR A 81 -1.78 -15.50 -8.73
N PRO A 82 -2.20 -14.49 -9.52
CA PRO A 82 -3.59 -14.37 -9.96
C PRO A 82 -4.17 -15.63 -10.61
N ASP A 83 -3.33 -16.46 -11.24
CA ASP A 83 -3.75 -17.72 -11.84
C ASP A 83 -4.25 -18.76 -10.82
N PHE A 84 -3.89 -18.64 -9.54
CA PHE A 84 -4.42 -19.55 -8.50
C PHE A 84 -5.92 -19.36 -8.28
N HIS A 85 -6.48 -18.18 -8.62
CA HIS A 85 -7.94 -17.99 -8.59
C HIS A 85 -8.66 -18.78 -9.68
N LYS A 86 -7.93 -19.25 -10.71
CA LYS A 86 -8.47 -20.14 -11.75
C LYS A 86 -8.57 -21.60 -11.31
N TYR A 87 -8.06 -21.93 -10.12
CA TYR A 87 -8.13 -23.28 -9.59
C TYR A 87 -9.46 -23.50 -8.90
N SER A 88 -10.01 -24.72 -9.00
CA SER A 88 -11.10 -25.14 -8.14
C SER A 88 -10.63 -25.15 -6.67
N LEU A 89 -11.56 -25.08 -5.72
CA LEU A 89 -11.22 -25.16 -4.30
C LEU A 89 -10.45 -26.43 -3.96
N GLU A 90 -10.84 -27.57 -4.52
CA GLU A 90 -10.17 -28.85 -4.28
C GLU A 90 -8.70 -28.81 -4.74
N ARG A 91 -8.46 -28.26 -5.94
CA ARG A 91 -7.11 -28.07 -6.45
C ARG A 91 -6.33 -27.05 -5.63
N LEU A 92 -6.97 -25.97 -5.18
CA LEU A 92 -6.33 -24.98 -4.33
C LEU A 92 -5.96 -25.56 -2.96
N LYS A 93 -6.74 -26.50 -2.41
CA LYS A 93 -6.41 -27.20 -1.17
C LYS A 93 -5.24 -28.18 -1.32
N SER A 94 -5.10 -28.84 -2.46
CA SER A 94 -4.04 -29.83 -2.67
C SER A 94 -2.74 -29.21 -3.21
N GLU A 95 -2.84 -28.26 -4.12
CA GLU A 95 -1.72 -27.66 -4.86
C GLU A 95 -1.47 -26.18 -4.52
N GLY A 96 -2.40 -25.55 -3.79
CA GLY A 96 -2.40 -24.10 -3.59
C GLY A 96 -1.32 -23.59 -2.64
N PHE A 97 -0.66 -24.45 -1.88
CA PHE A 97 0.39 -24.04 -0.95
C PHE A 97 1.53 -25.06 -0.94
N ARG A 98 2.74 -24.52 -1.15
CA ARG A 98 3.98 -25.29 -1.11
C ARG A 98 4.38 -25.58 0.33
N THR A 99 5.30 -26.52 0.54
CA THR A 99 5.76 -26.92 1.89
C THR A 99 6.18 -25.74 2.77
N TYR A 100 6.88 -24.77 2.17
CA TYR A 100 7.33 -23.56 2.86
C TYR A 100 6.14 -22.67 3.26
N VAL A 101 5.21 -22.41 2.34
CA VAL A 101 3.97 -21.67 2.62
C VAL A 101 3.20 -22.37 3.74
N ALA A 102 3.06 -23.69 3.68
CA ALA A 102 2.38 -24.44 4.73
C ALA A 102 3.08 -24.29 6.09
N ALA A 103 4.42 -24.28 6.13
CA ALA A 103 5.19 -24.01 7.35
C ALA A 103 4.94 -22.60 7.88
N ARG A 104 4.90 -21.58 7.00
CA ARG A 104 4.52 -20.20 7.34
C ARG A 104 3.14 -20.16 8.00
N LEU A 105 2.13 -20.68 7.30
CA LEU A 105 0.75 -20.68 7.79
C LEU A 105 0.63 -21.39 9.14
N ARG A 106 1.40 -22.45 9.40
CA ARG A 106 1.44 -23.14 10.72
C ARG A 106 2.12 -22.32 11.81
N ARG A 107 3.20 -21.60 11.52
CA ARG A 107 3.90 -20.79 12.53
C ARG A 107 3.16 -19.49 12.88
N THR A 108 2.39 -18.92 11.95
CA THR A 108 1.66 -17.67 12.17
C THR A 108 0.75 -17.79 13.40
N LYS A 109 0.90 -16.86 14.34
CA LYS A 109 0.07 -16.78 15.55
C LYS A 109 -0.89 -15.60 15.50
N VAL A 110 -0.44 -14.49 14.90
CA VAL A 110 -1.27 -13.32 14.62
C VAL A 110 -1.10 -12.95 13.16
N LEU A 111 -2.22 -12.83 12.44
CA LEU A 111 -2.25 -12.36 11.06
C LEU A 111 -2.91 -10.98 11.03
N ILE A 112 -2.17 -10.00 10.53
CA ILE A 112 -2.63 -8.63 10.41
C ILE A 112 -2.95 -8.34 8.95
N ILE A 113 -4.14 -7.82 8.65
CA ILE A 113 -4.56 -7.44 7.29
C ILE A 113 -4.84 -5.94 7.25
N ASP A 114 -3.99 -5.17 6.56
CA ASP A 114 -4.19 -3.74 6.33
C ASP A 114 -4.84 -3.46 4.97
N GLU A 115 -5.50 -2.30 4.86
CA GLU A 115 -6.31 -1.89 3.71
C GLU A 115 -7.34 -2.93 3.28
N ILE A 116 -8.06 -3.51 4.25
CA ILE A 116 -9.05 -4.58 4.03
C ILE A 116 -10.15 -4.22 3.01
N SER A 117 -10.41 -2.93 2.78
CA SER A 117 -11.43 -2.48 1.81
C SER A 117 -11.17 -2.98 0.39
N MET A 118 -9.90 -3.24 0.04
CA MET A 118 -9.50 -3.76 -1.28
C MET A 118 -9.36 -5.28 -1.30
N VAL A 119 -9.65 -5.98 -0.20
CA VAL A 119 -9.69 -7.44 -0.15
C VAL A 119 -11.08 -7.92 -0.51
N GLU A 120 -11.18 -8.66 -1.61
CA GLU A 120 -12.41 -9.29 -2.06
C GLU A 120 -12.85 -10.40 -1.10
N ASN A 121 -14.17 -10.55 -0.93
CA ASN A 121 -14.80 -11.66 -0.21
C ASN A 121 -14.21 -13.03 -0.63
N HIS A 122 -14.24 -13.40 -1.92
CA HIS A 122 -13.79 -14.75 -2.32
C HIS A 122 -12.29 -14.93 -2.10
N HIS A 123 -11.51 -13.84 -2.13
CA HIS A 123 -10.08 -13.92 -1.81
C HIS A 123 -9.87 -14.21 -0.32
N LEU A 124 -10.60 -13.53 0.56
CA LEU A 124 -10.57 -13.76 2.01
C LEU A 124 -11.04 -15.19 2.35
N GLU A 125 -12.08 -15.66 1.68
CA GLU A 125 -12.61 -17.02 1.85
C GLU A 125 -11.59 -18.09 1.45
N ARG A 126 -10.92 -17.91 0.30
CA ARG A 126 -9.82 -18.81 -0.10
C ARG A 126 -8.71 -18.83 0.94
N ILE A 127 -8.33 -17.69 1.53
CA ILE A 127 -7.31 -17.63 2.59
C ILE A 127 -7.79 -18.43 3.81
N ASN A 128 -9.03 -18.22 4.28
CA ASN A 128 -9.61 -18.94 5.41
C ASN A 128 -9.57 -20.46 5.18
N ILE A 129 -10.12 -20.92 4.06
CA ILE A 129 -10.19 -22.33 3.67
C ILE A 129 -8.80 -22.96 3.65
N CYS A 130 -7.84 -22.33 2.96
CA CYS A 130 -6.49 -22.87 2.85
C CYS A 130 -5.74 -22.87 4.19
N MET A 131 -5.97 -21.87 5.05
CA MET A 131 -5.37 -21.86 6.39
C MET A 131 -5.93 -22.96 7.28
N LYS A 132 -7.24 -23.23 7.23
CA LYS A 132 -7.86 -24.38 7.91
C LYS A 132 -7.29 -25.70 7.39
N GLU A 133 -7.17 -25.84 6.08
CA GLU A 133 -6.61 -27.03 5.44
C GLU A 133 -5.21 -27.35 5.96
N VAL A 134 -4.36 -26.33 6.09
CA VAL A 134 -2.96 -26.51 6.50
C VAL A 134 -2.80 -26.73 8.01
N ARG A 135 -3.61 -26.03 8.81
CA ARG A 135 -3.44 -25.94 10.27
C ARG A 135 -4.29 -26.93 11.05
N CYS A 136 -5.43 -27.35 10.49
CA CYS A 136 -6.43 -28.20 11.13
C CYS A 136 -6.62 -29.53 10.38
N TRP A 137 -5.66 -29.93 9.55
CA TRP A 137 -5.72 -31.19 8.79
C TRP A 137 -5.96 -32.39 9.71
N ASN A 138 -7.04 -33.12 9.45
CA ASN A 138 -7.33 -34.40 10.07
C ASN A 138 -7.14 -35.54 9.04
N PRO A 139 -6.22 -36.50 9.29
CA PRO A 139 -5.99 -37.64 8.40
C PRO A 139 -7.23 -38.50 8.13
N ASP A 140 -8.11 -38.65 9.13
CA ASP A 140 -9.30 -39.51 9.03
C ASP A 140 -10.38 -38.88 8.13
N LEU A 141 -10.49 -37.55 8.17
CA LEU A 141 -11.44 -36.78 7.36
C LEU A 141 -10.87 -36.38 5.99
N LYS A 142 -9.55 -36.57 5.78
CA LYS A 142 -8.80 -36.06 4.62
C LYS A 142 -9.03 -34.55 4.40
N GLY A 143 -9.05 -33.80 5.50
CA GLY A 143 -9.29 -32.36 5.51
C GLY A 143 -9.55 -31.84 6.92
N PRO A 144 -9.84 -30.53 7.07
CA PRO A 144 -10.22 -29.97 8.36
C PRO A 144 -11.60 -30.48 8.80
N ALA A 145 -11.80 -30.59 10.12
CA ALA A 145 -13.12 -30.84 10.67
C ALA A 145 -14.09 -29.70 10.33
N SER A 146 -15.40 -29.99 10.29
CA SER A 146 -16.42 -29.00 9.96
C SER A 146 -16.49 -27.83 10.94
N ASP A 147 -16.06 -28.04 12.18
CA ASP A 147 -15.98 -27.05 13.26
C ASP A 147 -14.59 -26.41 13.38
N ALA A 148 -13.72 -26.58 12.38
CA ALA A 148 -12.39 -25.99 12.38
C ALA A 148 -12.46 -24.46 12.52
N PRO A 149 -11.72 -23.86 13.47
CA PRO A 149 -11.82 -22.43 13.76
C PRO A 149 -11.40 -21.58 12.57
N ALA A 150 -11.96 -20.38 12.48
CA ALA A 150 -11.62 -19.39 11.47
C ALA A 150 -10.09 -19.24 11.33
N PHE A 151 -9.62 -19.30 10.08
CA PHE A 151 -8.21 -19.18 9.68
C PHE A 151 -7.30 -20.18 10.40
N GLY A 152 -7.82 -21.34 10.79
CA GLY A 152 -7.10 -22.35 11.54
C GLY A 152 -6.70 -21.89 12.96
N GLY A 153 -7.51 -21.02 13.57
CA GLY A 153 -7.31 -20.54 14.94
C GLY A 153 -6.21 -19.49 15.09
N VAL A 154 -5.85 -18.79 14.01
CA VAL A 154 -4.95 -17.63 14.07
C VAL A 154 -5.72 -16.42 14.60
N GLN A 155 -5.07 -15.62 15.45
CA GLN A 155 -5.64 -14.34 15.85
C GLN A 155 -5.60 -13.35 14.68
N LEU A 156 -6.72 -12.72 14.38
CA LEU A 156 -6.86 -11.76 13.28
C LEU A 156 -6.90 -10.32 13.78
N VAL A 157 -6.10 -9.46 13.17
CA VAL A 157 -6.17 -8.01 13.37
C VAL A 157 -6.34 -7.35 12.00
N VAL A 158 -7.51 -6.78 11.75
CA VAL A 158 -7.87 -6.27 10.44
C VAL A 158 -8.12 -4.77 10.53
N THR A 159 -7.59 -4.01 9.56
CA THR A 159 -7.75 -2.56 9.48
C THR A 159 -7.98 -2.09 8.05
N GLY A 160 -8.76 -1.02 7.95
CA GLY A 160 -9.06 -0.32 6.71
C GLY A 160 -10.31 0.53 6.85
N ASP A 161 -10.79 1.09 5.76
CA ASP A 161 -12.00 1.92 5.73
C ASP A 161 -12.77 1.57 4.46
N PHE A 162 -13.89 0.85 4.62
CA PHE A 162 -14.70 0.36 3.48
C PHE A 162 -15.33 1.51 2.66
N CYS A 163 -15.38 2.72 3.20
CA CYS A 163 -15.75 3.93 2.45
C CYS A 163 -14.68 4.39 1.45
N GLN A 164 -13.47 3.80 1.48
CA GLN A 164 -12.41 4.07 0.50
C GLN A 164 -12.62 3.22 -0.76
N LEU A 165 -11.54 2.79 -1.41
CA LEU A 165 -11.63 2.05 -2.66
C LEU A 165 -12.07 0.59 -2.41
N PRO A 166 -13.01 0.07 -3.22
CA PRO A 166 -13.43 -1.32 -3.20
C PRO A 166 -12.38 -2.26 -3.80
N PRO A 167 -12.59 -3.59 -3.71
CA PRO A 167 -11.79 -4.55 -4.46
C PRO A 167 -11.85 -4.30 -5.97
N VAL A 168 -10.73 -4.50 -6.66
CA VAL A 168 -10.63 -4.28 -8.11
C VAL A 168 -10.99 -5.58 -8.84
N LYS A 169 -11.98 -5.51 -9.74
CA LYS A 169 -12.48 -6.67 -10.52
C LYS A 169 -12.91 -7.85 -9.62
N PRO A 170 -13.90 -7.64 -8.73
CA PRO A 170 -14.39 -8.71 -7.88
C PRO A 170 -14.98 -9.84 -8.73
N PHE A 171 -15.01 -11.03 -8.16
CA PHE A 171 -15.65 -12.22 -8.69
C PHE A 171 -15.15 -12.72 -10.05
N GLN A 172 -14.03 -12.20 -10.59
CA GLN A 172 -13.53 -12.59 -11.92
C GLN A 172 -13.45 -14.12 -12.11
N PHE A 173 -13.08 -14.86 -11.05
CA PHE A 173 -13.09 -16.32 -11.06
C PHE A 173 -13.94 -16.87 -9.93
N CYS A 174 -14.80 -17.83 -10.28
CA CYS A 174 -15.68 -18.53 -9.35
C CYS A 174 -14.88 -19.15 -8.19
N LEU A 175 -15.37 -18.98 -6.96
CA LEU A 175 -14.77 -19.56 -5.76
C LEU A 175 -14.61 -21.08 -5.89
N ASN A 176 -15.68 -21.78 -6.28
CA ASN A 176 -15.77 -23.24 -6.24
C ASN A 176 -14.98 -23.93 -7.36
N CYS A 177 -15.19 -23.53 -8.61
CA CYS A 177 -14.65 -24.23 -9.78
C CYS A 177 -13.50 -23.50 -10.48
N GLY A 178 -13.21 -22.24 -10.13
CA GLY A 178 -12.14 -21.46 -10.75
C GLY A 178 -12.41 -20.98 -12.19
N LEU A 179 -13.59 -21.26 -12.75
CA LEU A 179 -13.96 -20.76 -14.07
C LEU A 179 -14.18 -19.24 -14.03
N GLU A 180 -13.83 -18.56 -15.13
CA GLU A 180 -14.10 -17.14 -15.30
C GLU A 180 -15.61 -16.90 -15.32
N THR A 181 -16.06 -15.93 -14.53
CA THR A 181 -17.48 -15.56 -14.46
C THR A 181 -17.85 -14.59 -15.58
N THR A 182 -19.12 -14.60 -15.99
CA THR A 182 -19.67 -13.59 -16.89
C THR A 182 -20.37 -12.51 -16.10
N LEU A 183 -20.03 -11.25 -16.38
CA LEU A 183 -20.71 -10.08 -15.84
C LEU A 183 -21.95 -9.75 -16.69
N ASP A 184 -23.07 -9.48 -16.03
CA ASP A 184 -24.29 -9.02 -16.70
C ASP A 184 -24.15 -7.63 -17.32
N SER A 185 -25.16 -7.20 -18.09
CA SER A 185 -25.13 -5.90 -18.78
C SER A 185 -25.05 -4.71 -17.83
N ASP A 186 -25.61 -4.87 -16.63
CA ASP A 186 -25.76 -3.80 -15.65
C ASP A 186 -24.54 -3.73 -14.71
N GLY A 187 -23.64 -4.71 -14.77
CA GLY A 187 -22.42 -4.75 -13.96
C GLY A 187 -22.64 -5.11 -12.50
N MET A 188 -23.78 -5.69 -12.17
CA MET A 188 -24.23 -5.95 -10.79
C MET A 188 -24.19 -7.43 -10.42
N ARG A 189 -24.14 -8.33 -11.41
CA ARG A 189 -24.27 -9.77 -11.21
C ARG A 189 -23.21 -10.53 -11.99
N TYR A 190 -22.53 -11.43 -11.28
CA TYR A 190 -21.50 -12.32 -11.82
C TYR A 190 -22.02 -13.75 -11.81
N ASP A 191 -22.15 -14.33 -13.00
CA ASP A 191 -22.63 -15.70 -13.17
C ASP A 191 -21.49 -16.67 -13.48
N CYS A 192 -21.47 -17.79 -12.76
CA CYS A 192 -20.55 -18.88 -13.01
C CYS A 192 -21.14 -19.81 -14.09
N PRO A 193 -20.38 -20.20 -15.13
CA PRO A 193 -20.87 -21.14 -16.15
C PRO A 193 -21.33 -22.50 -15.60
N ALA A 194 -20.77 -22.92 -14.47
CA ALA A 194 -21.16 -24.13 -13.74
C ALA A 194 -22.26 -23.90 -12.68
N ASN A 195 -22.96 -22.75 -12.72
CA ASN A 195 -24.10 -22.42 -11.87
C ASN A 195 -23.85 -22.42 -10.34
N HIS A 196 -22.64 -22.06 -9.91
CA HIS A 196 -22.27 -21.88 -8.49
C HIS A 196 -22.65 -20.50 -7.91
N GLY A 197 -23.22 -19.61 -8.72
CA GLY A 197 -23.66 -18.26 -8.35
C GLY A 197 -25.19 -18.13 -8.40
N PRO A 198 -25.75 -16.92 -8.58
CA PRO A 198 -25.06 -15.67 -8.89
C PRO A 198 -24.27 -15.08 -7.72
N PHE A 199 -23.21 -14.33 -8.02
CA PHE A 199 -22.52 -13.47 -7.05
C PHE A 199 -22.88 -12.02 -7.35
N MET A 200 -23.42 -11.29 -6.37
CA MET A 200 -23.82 -9.89 -6.57
C MET A 200 -22.64 -8.95 -6.27
N ASP A 201 -22.53 -7.83 -6.99
CA ASP A 201 -21.44 -6.85 -6.77
C ASP A 201 -21.43 -6.31 -5.32
N GLU A 202 -22.59 -6.21 -4.67
CA GLU A 202 -22.70 -5.84 -3.25
C GLU A 202 -22.04 -6.83 -2.28
N ASP A 203 -21.80 -8.07 -2.72
CA ASP A 203 -21.14 -9.11 -1.92
C ASP A 203 -19.61 -9.04 -2.03
N LYS A 204 -19.04 -8.15 -2.86
CA LYS A 204 -17.58 -8.09 -3.12
C LYS A 204 -16.75 -7.85 -1.87
N TRP A 205 -17.33 -7.23 -0.86
CA TRP A 205 -16.63 -6.76 0.32
C TRP A 205 -16.20 -7.89 1.26
N ALA A 206 -15.03 -7.77 1.88
CA ALA A 206 -14.54 -8.73 2.86
C ALA A 206 -15.57 -9.06 3.96
N PHE A 207 -16.34 -8.07 4.44
CA PHE A 207 -17.36 -8.26 5.50
C PHE A 207 -18.57 -9.09 5.06
N ARG A 208 -18.72 -9.38 3.77
CA ARG A 208 -19.78 -10.26 3.22
C ARG A 208 -19.34 -11.72 3.11
N SER A 209 -18.09 -12.04 3.44
CA SER A 209 -17.59 -13.42 3.38
C SER A 209 -17.98 -14.23 4.63
N ALA A 210 -18.18 -15.54 4.46
CA ALA A 210 -18.38 -16.45 5.58
C ALA A 210 -17.15 -16.47 6.51
N ALA A 211 -15.94 -16.35 5.95
CA ALA A 211 -14.71 -16.18 6.70
C ALA A 211 -14.73 -14.99 7.66
N TRP A 212 -15.37 -13.88 7.30
CA TRP A 212 -15.49 -12.71 8.17
C TRP A 212 -16.44 -12.96 9.34
N GLU A 213 -17.61 -13.53 9.05
CA GLU A 213 -18.60 -13.89 10.06
C GLU A 213 -18.00 -14.88 11.08
N GLU A 214 -17.34 -15.92 10.57
CA GLU A 214 -16.70 -16.96 11.39
C GLU A 214 -15.54 -16.42 12.24
N ALA A 215 -14.84 -15.40 11.76
CA ALA A 215 -13.76 -14.76 12.50
C ALA A 215 -14.23 -14.04 13.78
N GLY A 216 -15.53 -13.68 13.88
CA GLY A 216 -16.11 -13.13 15.11
C GLY A 216 -15.40 -11.86 15.61
N PHE A 217 -15.21 -10.88 14.72
CA PHE A 217 -14.47 -9.67 15.03
C PHE A 217 -15.11 -8.83 16.14
N THR A 218 -14.28 -8.30 17.02
CA THR A 218 -14.64 -7.13 17.84
C THR A 218 -14.38 -5.88 17.00
N CYS A 219 -15.46 -5.21 16.59
CA CYS A 219 -15.41 -4.05 15.69
C CYS A 219 -15.21 -2.74 16.48
N ILE A 220 -14.25 -1.92 16.06
CA ILE A 220 -13.92 -0.63 16.71
C ILE A 220 -13.81 0.46 15.65
N ASN A 221 -14.48 1.61 15.84
CA ASN A 221 -14.39 2.75 14.94
C ASN A 221 -13.65 3.92 15.62
N LEU A 222 -12.47 4.28 15.11
CA LEU A 222 -11.67 5.41 15.56
C LEU A 222 -12.29 6.73 15.04
N GLN A 223 -12.58 7.65 15.96
CA GLN A 223 -13.28 8.90 15.68
C GLN A 223 -12.34 10.10 15.64
N GLU A 224 -11.21 10.05 16.35
CA GLU A 224 -10.30 11.19 16.45
C GLU A 224 -9.45 11.34 15.18
N ILE A 225 -9.65 12.44 14.43
CA ILE A 225 -8.87 12.74 13.22
C ILE A 225 -7.66 13.58 13.60
N HIS A 226 -6.46 13.07 13.33
CA HIS A 226 -5.20 13.76 13.63
C HIS A 226 -4.56 14.45 12.42
N ARG A 227 -4.89 14.03 11.19
CA ARG A 227 -4.27 14.54 9.96
C ARG A 227 -4.76 15.95 9.59
N GLN A 228 -6.08 16.14 9.59
CA GLN A 228 -6.71 17.42 9.26
C GLN A 228 -7.01 18.20 10.55
N ARG A 229 -6.85 19.53 10.50
CA ARG A 229 -7.11 20.42 11.65
C ARG A 229 -8.35 21.30 11.48
N ASP A 230 -8.81 21.48 10.25
CA ASP A 230 -9.96 22.32 9.92
C ASP A 230 -11.27 21.54 10.13
N ALA A 231 -12.05 21.95 11.12
CA ALA A 231 -13.32 21.33 11.46
C ALA A 231 -14.35 21.35 10.32
N TYR A 232 -14.36 22.42 9.51
CA TYR A 232 -15.28 22.52 8.37
C TYR A 232 -14.86 21.57 7.25
N PHE A 233 -13.56 21.47 6.97
CA PHE A 233 -13.05 20.49 6.01
C PHE A 233 -13.27 19.05 6.49
N ILE A 234 -13.06 18.78 7.78
CA ILE A 234 -13.36 17.47 8.38
C ILE A 234 -14.84 17.13 8.17
N LYS A 235 -15.77 18.06 8.42
CA LYS A 235 -17.20 17.85 8.18
C LYS A 235 -17.49 17.45 6.74
N MET A 236 -16.89 18.15 5.76
CA MET A 236 -17.03 17.79 4.35
C MET A 236 -16.44 16.42 4.03
N LEU A 237 -15.27 16.07 4.58
CA LEU A 237 -14.69 14.73 4.39
C LEU A 237 -15.57 13.63 4.96
N GLN A 238 -16.21 13.87 6.11
CA GLN A 238 -17.15 12.91 6.71
C GLN A 238 -18.41 12.77 5.84
N LYS A 239 -19.01 13.87 5.38
CA LYS A 239 -20.11 13.80 4.40
C LYS A 239 -19.74 12.96 3.18
N CYS A 240 -18.56 13.19 2.62
CA CYS A 240 -18.03 12.40 1.50
C CYS A 240 -17.85 10.92 1.85
N ARG A 241 -17.39 10.61 3.06
CA ARG A 241 -17.19 9.24 3.55
C ARG A 241 -18.49 8.45 3.63
N PHE A 242 -19.58 9.09 4.08
CA PHE A 242 -20.90 8.45 4.20
C PHE A 242 -21.79 8.61 3.00
N GLY A 243 -21.31 9.33 2.00
CA GLY A 243 -22.07 9.62 0.80
C GLY A 243 -23.25 10.55 0.98
N ILE A 244 -23.12 11.47 1.93
CA ILE A 244 -24.05 12.57 2.12
C ILE A 244 -23.71 13.66 1.09
N PRO A 245 -24.67 14.11 0.27
CA PRO A 245 -24.44 15.18 -0.69
C PRO A 245 -23.92 16.47 -0.04
N PHE A 246 -23.04 17.16 -0.74
CA PHE A 246 -22.61 18.50 -0.34
C PHE A 246 -23.71 19.52 -0.59
N THR A 247 -23.82 20.49 0.31
CA THR A 247 -24.59 21.72 0.08
C THR A 247 -23.91 22.59 -0.97
N MET A 248 -24.64 23.53 -1.57
CA MET A 248 -24.07 24.46 -2.56
C MET A 248 -22.95 25.32 -1.98
N ASP A 249 -23.02 25.68 -0.69
CA ASP A 249 -21.98 26.45 0.00
C ASP A 249 -20.72 25.61 0.23
N GLU A 250 -20.86 24.33 0.56
CA GLU A 250 -19.73 23.38 0.68
C GLU A 250 -19.05 23.17 -0.68
N ILE A 251 -19.81 22.97 -1.76
CA ILE A 251 -19.25 22.87 -3.12
C ILE A 251 -18.54 24.16 -3.51
N THR A 252 -19.15 25.32 -3.25
CA THR A 252 -18.55 26.62 -3.55
C THR A 252 -17.26 26.82 -2.76
N THR A 253 -17.23 26.41 -1.50
CA THR A 253 -16.02 26.44 -0.67
C THR A 253 -14.94 25.54 -1.26
N LEU A 254 -15.24 24.28 -1.56
CA LEU A 254 -14.28 23.32 -2.13
C LEU A 254 -13.70 23.77 -3.47
N MET A 255 -14.48 24.48 -4.29
CA MET A 255 -14.05 24.95 -5.62
C MET A 255 -13.31 26.29 -5.59
N ASN A 256 -13.74 27.24 -4.73
CA ASN A 256 -13.32 28.64 -4.81
C ASN A 256 -12.51 29.15 -3.59
N HIS A 257 -12.20 28.29 -2.62
CA HIS A 257 -11.39 28.70 -1.46
C HIS A 257 -9.99 29.20 -1.89
N PRO A 258 -9.41 30.15 -1.13
CA PRO A 258 -8.01 30.52 -1.29
C PRO A 258 -7.09 29.31 -1.06
N HIS A 259 -6.16 29.09 -1.98
CA HIS A 259 -5.29 27.92 -1.98
C HIS A 259 -3.85 28.27 -2.36
N ARG A 260 -2.91 27.41 -1.94
CA ARG A 260 -1.47 27.49 -2.23
C ARG A 260 -0.97 26.16 -2.76
N VAL A 261 -1.24 25.92 -4.05
CA VAL A 261 -0.92 24.66 -4.75
C VAL A 261 0.20 24.82 -5.77
N ASP A 262 1.05 25.83 -5.61
CA ASP A 262 2.23 26.00 -6.47
C ASP A 262 3.07 24.72 -6.47
N LYS A 263 3.26 24.17 -7.67
CA LYS A 263 4.03 22.94 -7.90
C LYS A 263 3.48 21.71 -7.14
N ALA A 264 2.18 21.69 -6.89
CA ALA A 264 1.49 20.53 -6.32
C ALA A 264 1.40 19.36 -7.31
N THR A 265 1.27 18.15 -6.78
CA THR A 265 0.93 16.96 -7.56
C THR A 265 -0.55 16.97 -7.91
N LYS A 266 -0.88 16.64 -9.17
CA LYS A 266 -2.25 16.43 -9.63
C LYS A 266 -2.70 14.97 -9.42
N LEU A 267 -3.81 14.76 -8.71
CA LEU A 267 -4.48 13.47 -8.59
C LEU A 267 -5.48 13.31 -9.73
N LEU A 268 -5.38 12.19 -10.44
CA LEU A 268 -6.21 11.87 -11.60
C LEU A 268 -6.82 10.48 -11.45
N CYS A 269 -7.89 10.23 -12.19
CA CYS A 269 -8.64 8.98 -12.07
C CYS A 269 -7.97 7.82 -12.82
N THR A 270 -7.37 8.06 -14.00
CA THR A 270 -6.81 7.00 -14.85
C THR A 270 -5.28 7.05 -14.98
N ARG A 271 -4.67 5.88 -15.23
CA ARG A 271 -3.21 5.79 -15.50
C ARG A 271 -2.79 6.51 -16.78
N HIS A 272 -3.68 6.55 -17.77
CA HIS A 272 -3.41 7.21 -19.04
C HIS A 272 -3.23 8.73 -18.86
N GLU A 273 -4.12 9.37 -18.11
CA GLU A 273 -4.03 10.81 -17.81
C GLU A 273 -2.73 11.15 -17.07
N VAL A 274 -2.39 10.33 -16.08
CA VAL A 274 -1.15 10.47 -15.30
C VAL A 274 0.08 10.38 -16.20
N SER A 275 0.12 9.38 -17.07
CA SER A 275 1.22 9.19 -18.01
C SER A 275 1.37 10.37 -18.97
N THR A 276 0.25 10.87 -19.50
CA THR A 276 0.22 12.01 -20.41
C THR A 276 0.75 13.29 -19.75
N ILE A 277 0.27 13.65 -18.55
CA ILE A 277 0.73 14.85 -17.84
C ILE A 277 2.21 14.74 -17.46
N ASN A 278 2.63 13.60 -16.91
CA ASN A 278 4.03 13.39 -16.52
C ASN A 278 4.96 13.43 -17.73
N SER A 279 4.59 12.76 -18.84
CA SER A 279 5.40 12.74 -20.06
C SER A 279 5.52 14.13 -20.70
N ASN A 280 4.41 14.87 -20.79
CA ASN A 280 4.41 16.22 -21.35
C ASN A 280 5.23 17.18 -20.48
N SER A 281 5.09 17.11 -19.16
CA SER A 281 5.85 17.96 -18.23
C SER A 281 7.34 17.63 -18.25
N PHE A 282 7.69 16.33 -18.35
CA PHE A 282 9.06 15.89 -18.51
C PHE A 282 9.71 16.41 -19.80
N ARG A 283 8.99 16.38 -20.92
CA ARG A 283 9.48 16.91 -22.22
C ARG A 283 9.67 18.42 -22.23
N LYS A 284 8.89 19.17 -21.45
CA LYS A 284 9.04 20.64 -21.32
C LYS A 284 10.36 21.04 -20.64
N LEU A 285 10.93 20.17 -19.81
CA LEU A 285 12.22 20.43 -19.17
C LEU A 285 13.37 20.24 -20.17
N LYS A 286 14.18 21.28 -20.35
CA LYS A 286 15.34 21.28 -21.25
C LYS A 286 16.67 20.87 -20.59
N THR A 287 16.67 20.54 -19.30
CA THR A 287 17.86 20.10 -18.55
C THR A 287 18.29 18.67 -18.92
N PRO A 288 19.56 18.26 -18.72
CA PRO A 288 20.03 16.91 -19.02
C PRO A 288 19.17 15.79 -18.41
N VAL A 289 19.05 14.66 -19.13
CA VAL A 289 18.37 13.44 -18.66
C VAL A 289 19.36 12.52 -17.96
N TYR A 290 19.02 12.16 -16.72
CA TYR A 290 19.69 11.13 -15.95
C TYR A 290 18.80 9.89 -15.90
N MET A 291 19.30 8.76 -16.41
CA MET A 291 18.58 7.49 -16.43
C MET A 291 19.22 6.54 -15.43
N TYR A 292 18.37 5.87 -14.64
CA TYR A 292 18.80 4.88 -13.67
C TYR A 292 18.04 3.58 -13.88
N LYS A 293 18.75 2.51 -14.26
CA LYS A 293 18.15 1.16 -14.36
C LYS A 293 18.28 0.43 -13.02
N ALA A 294 17.20 -0.17 -12.55
CA ALA A 294 17.17 -0.85 -11.27
C ALA A 294 18.13 -2.05 -11.25
N LEU A 295 18.76 -2.31 -10.09
CA LEU A 295 19.57 -3.51 -9.86
C LEU A 295 18.77 -4.52 -9.04
N ASP A 296 18.37 -5.60 -9.70
CA ASP A 296 17.65 -6.71 -9.10
C ASP A 296 18.59 -7.86 -8.74
N GLY A 297 18.45 -8.40 -7.54
CA GLY A 297 19.21 -9.56 -7.11
C GLY A 297 18.41 -10.50 -6.22
N PHE A 298 18.85 -11.75 -6.23
CA PHE A 298 18.31 -12.82 -5.42
C PHE A 298 19.48 -13.58 -4.81
N GLU A 299 19.61 -13.57 -3.48
CA GLU A 299 20.62 -14.32 -2.75
C GLU A 299 19.94 -15.54 -2.14
N CYS A 300 20.20 -16.70 -2.75
CA CYS A 300 19.66 -17.99 -2.35
C CYS A 300 20.53 -18.57 -1.22
N TRP A 301 19.95 -18.73 -0.04
CA TRP A 301 20.59 -19.36 1.11
C TRP A 301 20.02 -20.77 1.41
N GLN A 302 18.96 -21.16 0.69
CA GLN A 302 18.30 -22.46 0.81
C GLN A 302 18.21 -23.14 -0.57
N LYS A 303 19.23 -23.95 -0.91
CA LYS A 303 19.35 -24.58 -2.25
C LYS A 303 18.18 -25.52 -2.60
N GLN A 304 17.43 -26.02 -1.63
CA GLN A 304 16.29 -26.92 -1.82
C GLN A 304 14.96 -26.20 -2.13
N HIS A 305 14.95 -24.87 -2.20
CA HIS A 305 13.75 -24.11 -2.52
C HIS A 305 13.36 -24.32 -4.01
N LEU A 306 12.38 -25.20 -4.28
CA LEU A 306 11.85 -25.62 -5.60
C LEU A 306 11.11 -24.49 -6.38
N GLN A 307 11.62 -23.27 -6.30
CA GLN A 307 11.18 -22.07 -7.04
C GLN A 307 12.36 -21.23 -7.54
N PHE A 308 13.59 -21.76 -7.49
CA PHE A 308 14.79 -21.03 -7.90
C PHE A 308 14.59 -20.32 -9.24
N ASP A 309 14.09 -21.04 -10.25
CA ASP A 309 13.83 -20.49 -11.58
C ASP A 309 12.87 -19.29 -11.56
N SER A 310 11.82 -19.30 -10.75
CA SER A 310 10.89 -18.16 -10.64
C SER A 310 11.51 -16.90 -10.02
N TYR A 311 12.57 -17.05 -9.22
CA TYR A 311 13.31 -15.95 -8.59
C TYR A 311 14.61 -15.59 -9.29
N THR A 312 15.04 -16.36 -10.28
CA THR A 312 16.22 -16.09 -11.12
C THR A 312 15.89 -15.75 -12.56
N THR A 313 14.68 -16.03 -13.03
CA THR A 313 14.24 -15.66 -14.39
C THR A 313 14.20 -14.14 -14.53
N ARG A 314 14.86 -13.66 -15.58
CA ARG A 314 14.92 -12.25 -15.93
C ARG A 314 14.13 -11.99 -17.22
N ASP A 315 13.57 -10.78 -17.32
CA ASP A 315 13.01 -10.29 -18.58
C ASP A 315 14.11 -9.84 -19.56
N ALA A 316 13.71 -9.37 -20.75
CA ALA A 316 14.62 -8.90 -21.79
C ALA A 316 15.47 -7.68 -21.35
N ASP A 317 14.98 -6.89 -20.39
CA ASP A 317 15.68 -5.75 -19.82
C ASP A 317 16.62 -6.15 -18.65
N GLY A 318 16.66 -7.43 -18.31
CA GLY A 318 17.49 -7.99 -17.26
C GLY A 318 16.91 -7.83 -15.86
N HIS A 319 15.65 -7.45 -15.70
CA HIS A 319 14.97 -7.36 -14.41
C HIS A 319 14.41 -8.71 -13.98
N LEU A 320 14.40 -9.00 -12.68
CA LEU A 320 13.82 -10.25 -12.18
C LEU A 320 12.30 -10.20 -12.31
N LEU A 321 11.70 -11.23 -12.91
CA LEU A 321 10.24 -11.33 -13.03
C LEU A 321 9.54 -11.30 -11.66
N ALA A 322 10.19 -11.86 -10.63
CA ALA A 322 9.73 -11.79 -9.24
C ALA A 322 9.66 -10.35 -8.67
N CYS A 323 10.34 -9.38 -9.31
CA CYS A 323 10.31 -7.97 -8.93
C CYS A 323 9.33 -7.13 -9.78
N LYS A 324 8.43 -7.76 -10.57
CA LYS A 324 7.48 -7.05 -11.45
C LYS A 324 6.60 -6.05 -10.70
N ASP A 325 6.06 -6.44 -9.54
CA ASP A 325 5.16 -5.60 -8.73
C ASP A 325 5.88 -4.80 -7.63
N HIS A 326 7.20 -4.63 -7.76
CA HIS A 326 8.00 -3.91 -6.77
C HIS A 326 7.65 -2.41 -6.69
N ARG A 327 7.77 -1.80 -5.50
CA ARG A 327 7.47 -0.35 -5.33
C ARG A 327 8.38 0.58 -6.13
N LEU A 328 9.63 0.15 -6.31
CA LEU A 328 10.63 0.90 -7.07
C LEU A 328 10.55 0.51 -8.53
N GLU A 329 10.40 1.52 -9.38
CA GLU A 329 10.26 1.36 -10.83
C GLU A 329 11.53 0.72 -11.42
N PRO A 330 11.40 -0.16 -12.44
CA PRO A 330 12.54 -0.82 -13.07
C PRO A 330 13.49 0.17 -13.74
N SER A 331 12.99 1.30 -14.23
CA SER A 331 13.79 2.39 -14.78
C SER A 331 13.21 3.74 -14.36
N VAL A 332 14.08 4.68 -13.99
CA VAL A 332 13.70 6.04 -13.59
C VAL A 332 14.47 7.05 -14.43
N LEU A 333 13.74 7.98 -15.05
CA LEU A 333 14.29 9.11 -15.80
C LEU A 333 14.09 10.40 -14.98
N LEU A 334 15.18 11.11 -14.70
CA LEU A 334 15.19 12.32 -13.89
C LEU A 334 15.81 13.51 -14.64
N ARG A 335 15.33 14.71 -14.30
CA ARG A 335 15.78 15.99 -14.87
C ARG A 335 15.84 17.06 -13.77
N GLY A 336 16.68 18.07 -13.95
CA GLY A 336 16.67 19.26 -13.10
C GLY A 336 15.35 20.02 -13.27
N GLY A 337 14.77 20.50 -12.17
CA GLY A 337 13.47 21.15 -12.13
C GLY A 337 12.26 20.19 -12.14
N MET A 338 12.50 18.88 -12.17
CA MET A 338 11.44 17.87 -12.14
C MET A 338 10.77 17.82 -10.77
N LEU A 339 9.44 17.81 -10.76
CA LEU A 339 8.68 17.44 -9.57
C LEU A 339 8.79 15.95 -9.34
N VAL A 340 9.01 15.57 -8.08
CA VAL A 340 9.21 14.19 -7.67
C VAL A 340 8.45 13.88 -6.39
N ILE A 341 8.08 12.61 -6.26
CA ILE A 341 7.50 12.05 -5.04
C ILE A 341 8.46 10.98 -4.52
N LEU A 342 8.82 11.10 -3.24
CA LEU A 342 9.64 10.13 -2.53
C LEU A 342 8.85 8.84 -2.27
N GLN A 343 9.45 7.69 -2.60
CA GLN A 343 8.82 6.37 -2.48
C GLN A 343 9.20 5.62 -1.20
N VAL A 344 10.03 6.18 -0.32
CA VAL A 344 10.55 5.50 0.89
C VAL A 344 10.59 6.46 2.08
N ASN A 345 10.58 5.93 3.30
CA ASN A 345 10.78 6.75 4.50
C ASN A 345 12.27 6.99 4.72
N LEU A 346 12.70 8.26 4.73
CA LEU A 346 14.08 8.65 5.00
C LEU A 346 14.25 9.18 6.41
N ASP A 347 13.35 10.05 6.86
CA ASP A 347 13.35 10.60 8.21
C ASP A 347 11.93 10.96 8.62
N ILE A 348 11.33 10.10 9.44
CA ILE A 348 9.95 10.29 9.93
C ILE A 348 9.86 11.54 10.81
N LYS A 349 10.89 11.84 11.63
CA LYS A 349 10.87 13.00 12.53
C LYS A 349 11.05 14.31 11.76
N GLY A 350 11.89 14.30 10.72
CA GLY A 350 12.06 15.40 9.78
C GLY A 350 10.94 15.51 8.73
N GLY A 351 9.96 14.61 8.71
CA GLY A 351 8.84 14.62 7.77
C GLY A 351 9.20 14.20 6.33
N LEU A 352 10.33 13.53 6.11
CA LEU A 352 10.68 12.89 4.84
C LEU A 352 10.20 11.44 4.83
N VAL A 353 8.97 11.28 4.39
CA VAL A 353 8.23 10.01 4.36
C VAL A 353 7.81 9.67 2.93
N ASN A 354 7.33 8.45 2.74
CA ASN A 354 6.70 8.05 1.49
C ASN A 354 5.53 9.01 1.15
N GLY A 355 5.56 9.60 -0.04
CA GLY A 355 4.63 10.64 -0.46
C GLY A 355 5.19 12.07 -0.36
N SER A 356 6.31 12.31 0.32
CA SER A 356 6.93 13.64 0.39
C SER A 356 7.26 14.16 -1.01
N GLN A 357 6.76 15.35 -1.31
CA GLN A 357 6.90 16.02 -2.60
C GLN A 357 8.12 16.95 -2.60
N GLY A 358 8.81 17.02 -3.73
CA GLY A 358 9.93 17.94 -3.90
C GLY A 358 10.28 18.21 -5.35
N ILE A 359 11.28 19.06 -5.53
CA ILE A 359 11.82 19.45 -6.84
C ILE A 359 13.27 19.02 -6.90
N ILE A 360 13.68 18.37 -7.98
CA ILE A 360 15.10 18.13 -8.25
C ILE A 360 15.76 19.48 -8.53
N CYS A 361 16.59 19.95 -7.61
CA CYS A 361 17.28 21.23 -7.69
C CYS A 361 18.70 21.10 -8.27
N GLY A 362 19.19 19.88 -8.46
CA GLY A 362 20.49 19.61 -9.05
C GLY A 362 20.88 18.14 -8.93
N PHE A 363 22.12 17.84 -9.30
CA PHE A 363 22.71 16.51 -9.23
C PHE A 363 24.11 16.62 -8.62
N GLU A 364 24.48 15.68 -7.77
CA GLU A 364 25.77 15.63 -7.08
C GLU A 364 26.56 14.41 -7.56
N GLU A 365 27.84 14.56 -7.85
CA GLU A 365 28.68 13.46 -8.32
C GLU A 365 28.76 12.34 -7.27
N PHE A 366 28.62 11.09 -7.72
CA PHE A 366 28.82 9.94 -6.85
C PHE A 366 30.31 9.75 -6.54
N ASP A 367 30.63 9.88 -5.25
CA ASP A 367 31.96 9.63 -4.72
C ASP A 367 31.91 8.40 -3.79
N LEU A 368 32.54 7.31 -4.24
CA LEU A 368 32.57 6.04 -3.53
C LEU A 368 33.29 6.16 -2.19
N LEU A 369 34.38 6.93 -2.11
CA LEU A 369 35.15 7.10 -0.88
C LEU A 369 34.35 7.88 0.15
N LYS A 370 33.71 8.99 -0.24
CA LYS A 370 32.79 9.74 0.64
C LYS A 370 31.63 8.88 1.13
N PHE A 371 31.11 7.99 0.28
CA PHE A 371 30.01 7.09 0.63
C PHE A 371 30.43 5.99 1.63
N LEU A 372 31.63 5.42 1.46
CA LEU A 372 32.14 4.33 2.28
C LEU A 372 32.69 4.81 3.63
N ASP A 373 33.40 5.95 3.66
CA ASP A 373 34.13 6.39 4.85
C ASP A 373 33.23 6.85 6.00
N GLY A 374 31.99 7.30 5.72
CA GLY A 374 31.03 7.76 6.75
C GLY A 374 31.51 8.90 7.66
N LYS A 375 32.76 9.37 7.49
CA LYS A 375 33.50 10.36 8.30
C LYS A 375 33.69 11.70 7.58
N GLY A 376 33.00 11.91 6.45
CA GLY A 376 32.81 13.24 5.86
C GLY A 376 31.80 14.05 6.66
N ASN A 377 32.24 14.58 7.80
CA ASN A 377 31.42 15.30 8.76
C ASN A 377 30.92 16.65 8.18
N LYS A 378 29.65 16.69 7.73
CA LYS A 378 28.69 17.82 7.81
C LYS A 378 27.32 17.52 7.19
N ASP A 379 27.21 16.60 6.24
CA ASP A 379 25.93 16.21 5.65
C ASP A 379 25.34 14.99 6.39
N ARG A 380 24.59 15.25 7.47
CA ARG A 380 23.64 14.27 8.04
C ARG A 380 22.46 14.09 7.09
N THR A 381 22.72 13.66 5.87
CA THR A 381 21.70 13.47 4.84
C THR A 381 20.74 12.37 5.30
N PRO A 382 19.42 12.63 5.39
CA PRO A 382 18.42 11.65 5.80
C PRO A 382 18.50 10.30 5.09
N SER A 383 19.02 10.27 3.86
CA SER A 383 19.22 9.03 3.09
C SER A 383 20.16 8.02 3.74
N PHE A 384 21.01 8.39 4.69
CA PHE A 384 21.82 7.40 5.42
C PHE A 384 20.97 6.45 6.29
N ASN A 385 19.77 6.86 6.68
CA ASN A 385 18.85 5.98 7.40
C ASN A 385 18.42 4.75 6.59
N LEU A 386 18.54 4.78 5.25
CA LEU A 386 18.28 3.63 4.38
C LEU A 386 19.18 2.43 4.69
N PHE A 387 20.37 2.65 5.25
CA PHE A 387 21.34 1.61 5.58
C PHE A 387 21.18 1.06 7.00
N SER A 388 20.18 1.53 7.75
CA SER A 388 19.87 1.03 9.09
C SER A 388 18.96 -0.21 9.05
N GLY A 389 18.87 -0.90 10.19
CA GLY A 389 17.99 -2.06 10.40
C GLY A 389 18.50 -3.40 9.87
N LYS A 390 17.60 -4.39 9.80
CA LYS A 390 17.88 -5.73 9.26
C LYS A 390 18.39 -5.61 7.82
N HIS A 391 19.46 -6.34 7.48
CA HIS A 391 20.15 -6.32 6.18
C HIS A 391 20.92 -5.02 5.83
N GLY A 392 21.26 -4.14 6.77
CA GLY A 392 22.00 -2.90 6.48
C GLY A 392 23.30 -3.08 5.68
N ARG A 393 24.06 -4.16 5.94
CA ARG A 393 25.27 -4.52 5.17
C ARG A 393 24.94 -4.85 3.71
N LEU A 394 23.92 -5.67 3.48
CA LEU A 394 23.45 -6.02 2.13
C LEU A 394 22.99 -4.77 1.38
N LYS A 395 22.17 -3.92 2.01
CA LYS A 395 21.69 -2.68 1.40
C LYS A 395 22.85 -1.78 0.96
N ARG A 396 23.86 -1.60 1.81
CA ARG A 396 25.06 -0.81 1.48
C ARG A 396 25.85 -1.41 0.32
N ARG A 397 26.03 -2.74 0.30
CA ARG A 397 26.67 -3.45 -0.82
C ARG A 397 25.91 -3.24 -2.12
N GLN A 398 24.60 -3.45 -2.12
CA GLN A 398 23.76 -3.35 -3.31
C GLN A 398 23.67 -1.91 -3.85
N VAL A 399 23.63 -0.90 -2.98
CA VAL A 399 23.69 0.52 -3.42
C VAL A 399 25.04 0.87 -4.03
N THR A 400 26.12 0.30 -3.49
CA THR A 400 27.46 0.45 -4.07
C THR A 400 27.54 -0.18 -5.46
N GLU A 401 27.07 -1.42 -5.60
CA GLU A 401 27.05 -2.12 -6.89
C GLU A 401 26.13 -1.44 -7.91
N PHE A 402 24.94 -1.00 -7.48
CA PHE A 402 24.03 -0.23 -8.31
C PHE A 402 24.74 0.96 -8.97
N MET A 403 25.53 1.71 -8.19
CA MET A 403 26.25 2.87 -8.73
C MET A 403 27.41 2.52 -9.65
N LYS A 404 28.16 1.45 -9.36
CA LYS A 404 29.19 0.95 -10.27
C LYS A 404 28.60 0.50 -11.60
N VAL A 405 27.43 -0.15 -11.59
CA VAL A 405 26.73 -0.57 -12.80
C VAL A 405 26.29 0.63 -13.62
N GLN A 406 25.75 1.68 -12.97
CA GLN A 406 25.38 2.92 -13.68
C GLN A 406 26.60 3.64 -14.30
N GLN A 407 27.82 3.46 -13.78
CA GLN A 407 29.04 4.03 -14.39
C GLN A 407 29.42 3.30 -15.68
N LYS A 408 29.28 1.96 -15.72
CA LYS A 408 29.67 1.13 -16.88
C LYS A 408 28.72 1.27 -18.06
N THR A 409 27.42 1.45 -17.83
CA THR A 409 26.42 1.58 -18.90
C THR A 409 26.47 2.92 -19.65
N GLY A 410 27.34 3.85 -19.25
CA GLY A 410 27.57 5.12 -19.95
C GLY A 410 28.45 5.03 -21.20
N GLU A 411 29.03 3.86 -21.50
CA GLU A 411 29.99 3.65 -22.62
C GLU A 411 29.40 3.86 -24.03
N GLU A 412 28.07 3.93 -24.20
CA GLU A 412 27.44 4.31 -25.48
C GLU A 412 27.45 5.83 -25.75
N ARG A 413 27.92 6.66 -24.81
CA ARG A 413 28.09 8.10 -25.02
C ARG A 413 29.58 8.41 -25.17
N MET A 414 29.96 8.94 -26.34
CA MET A 414 31.29 9.50 -26.61
C MET A 414 31.59 10.68 -25.67
N GLU A 415 31.98 10.43 -24.42
CA GLU A 415 32.90 11.27 -23.64
C GLU A 415 33.58 10.40 -22.55
N PRO A 416 34.91 10.53 -22.37
CA PRO A 416 35.69 9.69 -21.47
C PRO A 416 35.54 10.17 -20.03
N THR A 417 34.46 9.75 -19.36
CA THR A 417 34.25 9.59 -17.90
C THR A 417 32.75 9.61 -17.63
N ALA A 418 32.07 8.46 -17.68
CA ALA A 418 30.66 8.36 -17.30
C ALA A 418 30.49 8.53 -15.79
N LYS A 419 30.58 9.79 -15.32
CA LYS A 419 30.30 10.17 -13.94
C LYS A 419 28.83 9.88 -13.65
N THR A 420 28.56 9.15 -12.58
CA THR A 420 27.20 8.95 -12.06
C THR A 420 26.88 10.02 -11.04
N PHE A 421 25.61 10.39 -10.95
CA PHE A 421 25.19 11.48 -10.07
C PHE A 421 24.00 11.07 -9.20
N TRP A 422 23.92 11.60 -7.99
CA TRP A 422 22.76 11.55 -7.10
C TRP A 422 21.86 12.76 -7.35
N PRO A 423 20.54 12.58 -7.48
CA PRO A 423 19.63 13.71 -7.52
C PRO A 423 19.60 14.44 -6.17
N ARG A 424 19.72 15.77 -6.19
CA ARG A 424 19.49 16.64 -5.04
C ARG A 424 18.07 17.18 -5.09
N VAL A 425 17.28 16.90 -4.06
CA VAL A 425 15.87 17.28 -3.98
C VAL A 425 15.69 18.36 -2.92
N LEU A 426 14.97 19.42 -3.26
CA LEU A 426 14.40 20.37 -2.32
C LEU A 426 12.94 19.97 -2.09
N PHE A 427 12.65 19.44 -0.91
CA PHE A 427 11.30 19.05 -0.52
C PHE A 427 10.45 20.26 -0.12
N HIS A 428 9.12 20.12 -0.19
CA HIS A 428 8.19 21.19 0.15
C HIS A 428 8.29 21.64 1.63
N ASN A 429 8.75 20.76 2.51
CA ASN A 429 9.05 21.08 3.91
C ASN A 429 10.36 21.87 4.11
N GLY A 430 11.04 22.27 3.01
CA GLY A 430 12.27 23.05 3.04
C GLY A 430 13.55 22.24 3.17
N ILE A 431 13.45 20.92 3.40
CA ILE A 431 14.64 20.06 3.50
C ILE A 431 15.25 19.88 2.12
N LYS A 432 16.53 20.19 2.00
CA LYS A 432 17.33 19.97 0.79
C LYS A 432 18.34 18.87 1.06
N CYS A 433 18.26 17.76 0.33
CA CYS A 433 19.21 16.67 0.50
C CYS A 433 19.45 15.86 -0.78
N SER A 434 20.57 15.17 -0.83
CA SER A 434 20.92 14.24 -1.91
C SER A 434 20.20 12.91 -1.68
N ILE A 435 19.53 12.38 -2.71
CA ILE A 435 18.72 11.17 -2.60
C ILE A 435 19.53 9.98 -3.09
N TYR A 436 19.82 9.06 -2.17
CA TYR A 436 20.58 7.86 -2.48
C TYR A 436 19.65 6.75 -2.96
N ALA A 437 20.22 5.76 -3.64
CA ALA A 437 19.47 4.58 -4.04
C ALA A 437 19.00 3.83 -2.79
N ALA A 438 17.77 3.35 -2.84
CA ALA A 438 17.20 2.50 -1.80
C ALA A 438 17.24 1.06 -2.26
N CYS A 439 17.77 0.18 -1.40
CA CYS A 439 17.70 -1.27 -1.57
C CYS A 439 16.55 -1.79 -0.70
N VAL A 440 15.46 -2.21 -1.34
CA VAL A 440 14.33 -2.84 -0.66
C VAL A 440 14.56 -4.35 -0.73
N VAL A 441 14.56 -4.98 0.44
CA VAL A 441 14.88 -6.40 0.61
C VAL A 441 13.64 -7.12 1.13
N ASN A 442 13.24 -8.16 0.42
CA ASN A 442 12.16 -9.06 0.79
C ASN A 442 12.79 -10.41 1.16
N ALA A 443 12.56 -10.87 2.40
CA ALA A 443 12.94 -12.20 2.81
C ALA A 443 12.04 -13.25 2.13
N ILE A 444 12.66 -14.32 1.67
CA ILE A 444 12.04 -15.46 0.99
C ILE A 444 12.48 -16.73 1.72
N GLY A 445 11.54 -17.65 1.88
CA GLY A 445 11.73 -18.84 2.69
C GLY A 445 11.32 -18.60 4.14
N ASP A 446 11.42 -19.66 4.93
CA ASP A 446 10.67 -19.77 6.18
C ASP A 446 11.52 -20.08 7.40
N GLU A 447 12.77 -20.47 7.18
CA GLU A 447 13.76 -20.71 8.22
C GLU A 447 14.99 -19.83 8.00
N GLU A 448 15.65 -19.43 9.08
CA GLU A 448 16.92 -18.71 8.98
C GLU A 448 18.06 -19.69 8.59
N PRO A 449 18.99 -19.28 7.70
CA PRO A 449 19.03 -17.99 7.02
C PRO A 449 18.03 -17.91 5.85
N TYR A 450 17.21 -16.86 5.84
CA TYR A 450 16.26 -16.58 4.76
C TYR A 450 16.97 -16.26 3.45
N SER A 451 16.48 -16.81 2.34
CA SER A 451 16.78 -16.29 0.99
C SER A 451 16.29 -14.84 0.89
N VAL A 452 16.91 -14.02 0.05
CA VAL A 452 16.52 -12.61 -0.06
C VAL A 452 16.40 -12.19 -1.51
N LEU A 453 15.24 -11.65 -1.88
CA LEU A 453 15.02 -10.95 -3.15
C LEU A 453 15.08 -9.46 -2.88
N HIS A 454 15.77 -8.71 -3.73
CA HIS A 454 15.90 -7.28 -3.53
C HIS A 454 15.96 -6.51 -4.85
N ARG A 455 15.44 -5.29 -4.81
CA ARG A 455 15.61 -4.29 -5.88
C ARG A 455 16.25 -3.03 -5.32
N THR A 456 17.26 -2.54 -6.02
CA THR A 456 17.97 -1.29 -5.70
C THR A 456 17.75 -0.25 -6.79
N GLN A 457 17.23 0.91 -6.42
CA GLN A 457 16.89 2.00 -7.36
C GLN A 457 16.79 3.35 -6.63
N ILE A 458 16.93 4.45 -7.36
CA ILE A 458 16.60 5.80 -6.86
C ILE A 458 15.11 5.86 -6.48
N PRO A 459 14.74 6.14 -5.21
CA PRO A 459 13.37 6.05 -4.74
C PRO A 459 12.53 7.29 -5.07
N LEU A 460 12.58 7.76 -6.31
CA LEU A 460 11.83 8.91 -6.80
C LEU A 460 10.98 8.51 -8.01
N ILE A 461 9.77 9.03 -8.08
CA ILE A 461 8.90 8.96 -9.27
C ILE A 461 8.50 10.37 -9.70
N PRO A 462 8.04 10.56 -10.96
CA PRO A 462 7.45 11.82 -11.39
C PRO A 462 6.34 12.28 -10.44
N GLY A 463 6.39 13.56 -10.07
CA GLY A 463 5.51 14.18 -9.08
C GLY A 463 4.52 15.20 -9.65
N TRP A 464 4.43 15.38 -10.97
CA TRP A 464 3.43 16.27 -11.57
C TRP A 464 2.03 15.69 -11.48
N ALA A 465 1.89 14.38 -11.69
CA ALA A 465 0.62 13.68 -11.58
C ALA A 465 0.77 12.28 -10.99
N MET A 466 -0.27 11.82 -10.30
CA MET A 466 -0.41 10.44 -9.85
C MET A 466 -1.89 10.02 -9.84
N SER A 467 -2.16 8.71 -9.87
CA SER A 467 -3.54 8.23 -9.84
C SER A 467 -4.09 8.23 -8.41
N VAL A 468 -5.38 8.48 -8.22
CA VAL A 468 -6.04 8.44 -6.90
C VAL A 468 -5.75 7.12 -6.17
N HIS A 469 -5.87 5.99 -6.86
CA HIS A 469 -5.53 4.66 -6.34
C HIS A 469 -4.09 4.57 -5.78
N LYS A 470 -3.11 5.23 -6.41
CA LYS A 470 -1.71 5.21 -5.97
C LYS A 470 -1.47 6.14 -4.77
N SER A 471 -2.40 7.05 -4.50
CA SER A 471 -2.31 8.02 -3.41
C SER A 471 -2.88 7.50 -2.08
N GLN A 472 -3.61 6.38 -2.10
CA GLN A 472 -4.16 5.78 -0.88
C GLN A 472 -3.04 5.49 0.15
N GLY A 473 -3.35 5.71 1.43
CA GLY A 473 -2.36 5.75 2.52
C GLY A 473 -1.45 7.00 2.57
N MET A 474 -1.27 7.76 1.48
CA MET A 474 -0.37 8.93 1.46
C MET A 474 -1.01 10.18 2.08
N THR A 475 -0.17 11.09 2.58
CA THR A 475 -0.54 12.45 3.01
C THR A 475 0.18 13.44 2.09
N LEU A 476 -0.56 14.37 1.49
CA LEU A 476 -0.03 15.36 0.56
C LEU A 476 -0.29 16.75 1.11
N ASP A 477 0.78 17.51 1.33
CA ASP A 477 0.69 18.89 1.83
C ASP A 477 0.03 19.82 0.81
N ARG A 478 0.28 19.57 -0.48
CA ARG A 478 -0.30 20.32 -1.59
C ARG A 478 -0.75 19.37 -2.68
N VAL A 479 -2.01 19.49 -3.08
CA VAL A 479 -2.61 18.59 -4.04
C VAL A 479 -3.64 19.32 -4.91
N ILE A 480 -3.57 19.06 -6.21
CA ILE A 480 -4.62 19.43 -7.16
C ILE A 480 -5.38 18.16 -7.47
N ILE A 481 -6.70 18.18 -7.45
CA ILE A 481 -7.52 17.01 -7.70
C ILE A 481 -8.40 17.28 -8.91
N ASP A 482 -8.45 16.34 -9.84
CA ASP A 482 -9.37 16.40 -10.98
C ASP A 482 -10.15 15.08 -11.05
N LEU A 483 -11.44 15.20 -10.76
CA LEU A 483 -12.36 14.07 -10.59
C LEU A 483 -13.29 13.91 -11.79
N SER A 484 -13.05 14.64 -12.89
CA SER A 484 -13.92 14.65 -14.07
C SER A 484 -14.12 13.27 -14.70
N LYS A 485 -13.25 12.29 -14.39
CA LYS A 485 -13.35 10.89 -14.82
C LYS A 485 -13.40 9.91 -13.66
N ALA A 486 -13.89 10.32 -12.49
CA ALA A 486 -14.11 9.40 -11.39
C ALA A 486 -15.14 8.34 -11.84
N PHE A 487 -14.93 7.09 -11.42
CA PHE A 487 -15.70 5.94 -11.92
C PHE A 487 -16.02 4.90 -10.84
N VAL A 488 -15.56 5.10 -9.60
CA VAL A 488 -15.75 4.17 -8.48
C VAL A 488 -16.15 4.95 -7.23
N ALA A 489 -17.12 4.40 -6.49
CA ALA A 489 -17.53 4.92 -5.18
C ALA A 489 -16.31 5.02 -4.24
N GLY A 490 -16.24 6.11 -3.46
CA GLY A 490 -15.12 6.36 -2.54
C GLY A 490 -13.87 6.96 -3.20
N GLN A 491 -13.76 7.00 -4.53
CA GLN A 491 -12.61 7.62 -5.21
C GLN A 491 -12.49 9.13 -4.89
N VAL A 492 -13.63 9.83 -4.82
CA VAL A 492 -13.71 11.24 -4.40
C VAL A 492 -13.19 11.40 -2.98
N TYR A 493 -13.67 10.56 -2.06
CA TYR A 493 -13.26 10.57 -0.66
C TYR A 493 -11.76 10.25 -0.48
N VAL A 494 -11.23 9.24 -1.18
CA VAL A 494 -9.79 8.93 -1.15
C VAL A 494 -8.97 10.11 -1.62
N ALA A 495 -9.37 10.75 -2.72
CA ALA A 495 -8.65 11.91 -3.27
C ALA A 495 -8.67 13.10 -2.30
N LEU A 496 -9.84 13.54 -1.84
CA LEU A 496 -9.98 14.69 -0.93
C LEU A 496 -9.25 14.46 0.39
N SER A 497 -9.32 13.25 0.94
CA SER A 497 -8.69 12.90 2.21
C SER A 497 -7.15 12.85 2.18
N ARG A 498 -6.52 13.02 1.00
CA ARG A 498 -5.06 13.14 0.90
C ARG A 498 -4.57 14.51 1.37
N ALA A 499 -5.39 15.54 1.23
CA ALA A 499 -5.06 16.89 1.66
C ALA A 499 -5.06 17.00 3.20
N THR A 500 -4.16 17.81 3.73
CA THR A 500 -4.08 18.14 5.17
C THR A 500 -5.03 19.28 5.56
N GLY A 501 -5.48 20.08 4.59
CA GLY A 501 -6.46 21.16 4.78
C GLY A 501 -6.79 21.85 3.45
N LEU A 502 -7.72 22.81 3.49
CA LEU A 502 -8.17 23.56 2.32
C LEU A 502 -7.03 24.40 1.71
N GLU A 503 -6.16 25.03 2.50
CA GLU A 503 -5.06 25.84 1.96
C GLU A 503 -4.18 25.05 0.96
N GLY A 504 -3.97 23.76 1.18
CA GLY A 504 -3.17 22.88 0.32
C GLY A 504 -3.97 22.16 -0.76
N LEU A 505 -5.27 22.40 -0.88
CA LEU A 505 -6.16 21.71 -1.81
C LEU A 505 -6.56 22.63 -2.95
N ARG A 506 -6.71 22.07 -4.14
CA ARG A 506 -7.44 22.70 -5.24
C ARG A 506 -8.18 21.62 -6.00
N ILE A 507 -9.42 21.90 -6.39
CA ILE A 507 -10.21 21.01 -7.23
C ILE A 507 -10.31 21.64 -8.62
N ASP A 508 -9.87 20.89 -9.63
CA ASP A 508 -10.10 21.18 -11.05
C ASP A 508 -11.26 20.31 -11.55
N GLY A 509 -11.95 20.77 -12.59
CA GLY A 509 -13.01 20.00 -13.27
C GLY A 509 -14.42 20.48 -12.95
N ASP A 510 -15.41 19.65 -13.25
CA ASP A 510 -16.83 19.98 -13.11
C ASP A 510 -17.35 19.75 -11.68
N ARG A 511 -18.27 20.62 -11.23
CA ARG A 511 -19.01 20.48 -9.98
C ARG A 511 -19.82 19.19 -9.95
N GLU A 512 -20.34 18.77 -11.10
CA GLU A 512 -21.16 17.55 -11.22
C GLU A 512 -20.37 16.28 -10.83
N ALA A 513 -19.07 16.25 -11.08
CA ALA A 513 -18.20 15.14 -10.71
C ALA A 513 -18.03 15.00 -9.19
N LEU A 514 -18.20 16.10 -8.43
CA LEU A 514 -18.22 16.06 -6.97
C LEU A 514 -19.53 15.50 -6.42
N THR A 515 -20.63 15.53 -7.17
CA THR A 515 -21.96 15.13 -6.70
C THR A 515 -22.38 13.75 -7.19
N ALA A 516 -22.04 13.37 -8.43
CA ALA A 516 -22.56 12.17 -9.10
C ALA A 516 -22.10 10.83 -8.48
N LEU A 517 -20.97 10.83 -7.77
CA LEU A 517 -20.38 9.64 -7.14
C LEU A 517 -20.30 9.75 -5.61
N LEU A 518 -21.02 10.71 -5.03
CA LEU A 518 -21.16 10.80 -3.59
C LEU A 518 -22.07 9.72 -3.05
N GLU A 519 -22.99 9.13 -3.82
CA GLU A 519 -23.77 8.00 -3.32
C GLU A 519 -22.81 6.83 -3.01
N GLY A 520 -22.46 6.69 -1.73
CA GLY A 520 -21.57 5.64 -1.25
C GLY A 520 -22.16 4.25 -1.52
N ASP A 521 -21.37 3.21 -1.33
CA ASP A 521 -21.86 1.85 -1.47
C ASP A 521 -22.85 1.53 -0.33
N ARG A 522 -24.10 1.21 -0.67
CA ARG A 522 -25.18 0.94 0.31
C ARG A 522 -24.82 -0.20 1.25
N SER A 523 -24.18 -1.25 0.74
CA SER A 523 -23.77 -2.39 1.57
C SER A 523 -22.76 -2.00 2.64
N VAL A 524 -21.89 -1.02 2.35
CA VAL A 524 -20.95 -0.45 3.31
C VAL A 524 -21.67 0.42 4.32
N GLN A 525 -22.63 1.25 3.89
CA GLN A 525 -23.44 2.07 4.80
C GLN A 525 -24.21 1.20 5.80
N ASP A 526 -24.87 0.15 5.31
CA ASP A 526 -25.61 -0.81 6.13
C ASP A 526 -24.68 -1.53 7.13
N PHE A 527 -23.50 -1.98 6.67
CA PHE A 527 -22.50 -2.60 7.53
C PHE A 527 -22.07 -1.65 8.66
N LEU A 528 -21.72 -0.41 8.34
CA LEU A 528 -21.31 0.58 9.33
C LEU A 528 -22.43 0.92 10.32
N GLN A 529 -23.67 1.01 9.84
CA GLN A 529 -24.83 1.27 10.68
C GLN A 529 -25.13 0.11 11.64
N ASN A 530 -25.03 -1.14 11.16
CA ASN A 530 -25.28 -2.33 11.97
C ASN A 530 -24.20 -2.52 13.04
N GLU A 531 -22.93 -2.31 12.70
CA GLU A 531 -21.81 -2.52 13.63
C GLU A 531 -21.62 -1.38 14.64
N PHE A 532 -21.88 -0.13 14.24
CA PHE A 532 -21.56 1.06 15.05
C PHE A 532 -22.78 1.91 15.45
N GLY A 533 -23.98 1.54 14.99
CA GLY A 533 -25.24 2.25 15.27
C GLY A 533 -25.46 3.50 14.41
N VAL A 534 -26.63 4.14 14.61
CA VAL A 534 -27.10 5.33 13.85
C VAL A 534 -26.35 6.62 14.24
N ASN A 535 -25.72 6.63 15.41
CA ASN A 535 -25.25 7.84 16.07
C ASN A 535 -24.00 8.54 15.49
N PRO A 536 -23.14 7.94 14.63
CA PRO A 536 -22.00 8.69 14.08
C PRO A 536 -22.43 9.71 13.00
N TRP A 537 -23.64 9.61 12.47
CA TRP A 537 -24.08 10.28 11.22
C TRP A 537 -25.13 11.37 11.42
N HIS A 538 -25.85 11.34 12.54
CA HIS A 538 -27.06 12.16 12.74
C HIS A 538 -26.78 13.67 12.79
N ASP A 539 -25.57 14.05 13.20
CA ASP A 539 -25.10 15.44 13.23
C ASP A 539 -24.80 16.01 11.83
N TYR A 540 -24.61 15.16 10.82
CA TYR A 540 -24.29 15.59 9.45
C TYR A 540 -25.54 15.72 8.56
N TYR A 541 -26.65 15.05 8.91
CA TYR A 541 -27.96 15.20 8.28
C TYR A 541 -28.74 16.41 8.81
N ARG A 542 -28.51 16.82 10.06
CA ARG A 542 -29.14 18.01 10.65
C ARG A 542 -28.34 19.25 10.27
N ILE A 543 -28.72 19.86 9.15
CA ILE A 543 -28.71 21.30 8.82
C ILE A 543 -28.95 21.29 7.30
N SER A 544 -30.23 21.15 6.95
CA SER A 544 -30.82 21.58 5.69
C SER A 544 -31.32 23.01 5.87
#